data_AF-A0A846CEU8-F1
#
_entry.id   AF-A0A846CEU8-F1
#
_cell.length_a   1.000
_cell.length_b   1.000
_cell.length_c   1.000
_cell.angle_alpha   90.00
_cell.angle_beta   90.00
_cell.angle_gamma   90.00
#
_symmetry.space_group_name_H-M   'P 1'
#
loop_
_entity.id
_entity.type
_entity.pdbx_description
1 polymer ?
#
loop_
_entity_poly.entity_id
_entity_poly.type
_entity_poly.pdbx_seq_one_letter_code
_entity_poly.pdbx_strand_id
1 'polypeptide(L)'
;MPHLVNSTSKSPTKRALALDALRGFAILTMVLSGVVPRKILPAWMYHAQLPPPSHTFNPNLPGLTWVDLVFPLFLFSMGAAIPLALSRRLNQGWSTKKIILSILKRGFLLGSFAIFLQHIRPFTIHQSPNPQTWRLAMLGFVILFLMFVR
;
A
#
# COMPACT_ATOMS: atom_id res chain seq x y z
N MET A 1 -35.25 -10.17 -44.96
CA MET A 1 -34.32 -9.27 -44.24
C MET A 1 -34.02 -9.88 -42.88
N PRO A 2 -32.82 -10.45 -42.63
CA PRO A 2 -32.48 -10.97 -41.32
C PRO A 2 -31.87 -9.86 -40.45
N HIS A 3 -32.44 -9.67 -39.26
CA HIS A 3 -31.92 -8.78 -38.23
C HIS A 3 -30.60 -9.33 -37.69
N LEU A 4 -29.49 -8.63 -37.97
CA LEU A 4 -28.19 -8.89 -37.35
C LEU A 4 -28.24 -8.45 -35.88
N VAL A 5 -28.43 -9.41 -34.99
CA VAL A 5 -28.21 -9.22 -33.55
C VAL A 5 -26.72 -9.03 -33.33
N ASN A 6 -26.30 -7.78 -33.15
CA ASN A 6 -24.91 -7.44 -32.85
C ASN A 6 -24.62 -7.85 -31.40
N SER A 7 -24.15 -9.08 -31.18
CA SER A 7 -23.71 -9.54 -29.87
C SER A 7 -22.38 -8.88 -29.53
N THR A 8 -22.44 -7.71 -28.90
CA THR A 8 -21.25 -7.08 -28.29
C THR A 8 -20.79 -7.98 -27.14
N SER A 9 -19.96 -8.98 -27.43
CA SER A 9 -19.31 -9.79 -26.42
C SER A 9 -18.41 -8.86 -25.60
N LYS A 10 -18.87 -8.53 -24.39
CA LYS A 10 -18.12 -7.69 -23.46
C LYS A 10 -16.93 -8.51 -22.98
N SER A 11 -15.78 -8.33 -23.62
CA SER A 11 -14.54 -9.01 -23.23
C SER A 11 -14.31 -8.82 -21.72
N PRO A 12 -14.09 -9.90 -20.96
CA PRO A 12 -13.94 -9.80 -19.52
C PRO A 12 -12.72 -8.91 -19.22
N THR A 13 -12.96 -7.80 -18.51
CA THR A 13 -11.90 -6.86 -18.13
C THR A 13 -10.88 -7.60 -17.26
N LYS A 14 -9.74 -7.98 -17.86
CA LYS A 14 -8.68 -8.71 -17.16
C LYS A 14 -8.05 -7.83 -16.08
N ARG A 15 -7.73 -8.46 -14.95
CA ARG A 15 -7.00 -7.82 -13.84
C ARG A 15 -5.59 -7.45 -14.32
N ALA A 16 -5.15 -6.23 -14.03
CA ALA A 16 -3.82 -5.75 -14.39
C ALA A 16 -2.76 -6.33 -13.42
N LEU A 17 -2.30 -7.55 -13.69
CA LEU A 17 -1.36 -8.27 -12.81
C LEU A 17 -0.02 -7.55 -12.65
N ALA A 18 0.53 -6.99 -13.73
CA ALA A 18 1.77 -6.23 -13.69
C ALA A 18 1.67 -5.00 -12.77
N LEU A 19 0.51 -4.33 -12.78
CA LEU A 19 0.26 -3.18 -11.92
C LEU A 19 0.15 -3.58 -10.44
N ASP A 20 -0.52 -4.70 -10.16
CA ASP A 20 -0.58 -5.24 -8.80
C ASP A 20 0.80 -5.68 -8.28
N ALA A 21 1.63 -6.29 -9.14
CA ALA A 21 3.00 -6.68 -8.82
C ALA A 21 3.87 -5.45 -8.55
N LEU A 22 3.76 -4.39 -9.37
CA LEU A 22 4.48 -3.13 -9.16
C LEU A 22 4.12 -2.48 -7.82
N ARG A 23 2.82 -2.45 -7.48
CA ARG A 23 2.38 -1.94 -6.16
C ARG A 23 2.94 -2.78 -5.02
N GLY A 24 2.91 -4.10 -5.15
CA GLY A 24 3.47 -5.02 -4.15
C GLY A 24 4.96 -4.81 -3.95
N PHE A 25 5.72 -4.71 -5.05
CA PHE A 25 7.14 -4.39 -5.03
C PHE A 25 7.40 -3.05 -4.33
N ALA A 26 6.66 -2.00 -4.67
CA ALA A 26 6.81 -0.68 -4.05
C ALA A 26 6.58 -0.72 -2.52
N ILE A 27 5.55 -1.44 -2.06
CA ILE A 27 5.27 -1.61 -0.62
C ILE A 27 6.42 -2.37 0.07
N LEU A 28 6.92 -3.46 -0.53
CA LEU A 28 8.04 -4.22 0.01
C LEU A 28 9.29 -3.35 0.16
N THR A 29 9.64 -2.60 -0.89
CA THR A 29 10.79 -1.69 -0.87
C THR A 29 10.61 -0.53 0.10
N MET A 30 9.37 -0.06 0.32
CA MET A 30 9.05 1.00 1.30
C MET A 30 9.27 0.53 2.74
N VAL A 31 8.89 -0.71 3.04
CA VAL A 31 9.18 -1.32 4.34
C VAL A 31 10.68 -1.52 4.51
N LEU A 32 11.36 -2.02 3.47
CA LEU A 32 12.80 -2.22 3.50
C LEU A 32 13.56 -0.91 3.76
N SER A 33 13.19 0.18 3.07
CA SER A 33 13.83 1.47 3.25
C SER A 33 13.46 2.16 4.57
N GLY A 34 12.24 1.97 5.06
CA GLY A 34 11.71 2.67 6.23
C GLY A 34 11.97 2.00 7.58
N VAL A 35 12.22 0.68 7.61
CA VAL A 35 12.30 -0.10 8.87
C VAL A 35 13.73 -0.56 9.19
N VAL A 36 14.59 -0.74 8.19
CA VAL A 36 15.93 -1.28 8.45
C VAL A 36 16.78 -0.27 9.24
N PRO A 37 17.51 -0.70 10.29
CA PRO A 37 18.22 0.22 11.14
C PRO A 37 19.27 1.03 10.38
N ARG A 38 19.41 2.30 10.77
CA ARG A 38 20.51 3.17 10.34
C ARG A 38 21.85 2.58 10.82
N LYS A 39 22.92 2.77 10.03
CA LYS A 39 24.33 2.44 10.32
C LYS A 39 24.82 1.02 10.01
N ILE A 40 23.97 0.09 9.57
CA ILE A 40 24.40 -1.30 9.30
C ILE A 40 24.58 -1.57 7.79
N LEU A 41 23.99 -0.73 6.94
CA LEU A 41 23.93 -0.97 5.50
C LEU A 41 24.90 -0.07 4.70
N PRO A 42 25.29 -0.47 3.48
CA PRO A 42 26.06 0.36 2.57
C PRO A 42 25.31 1.63 2.14
N ALA A 43 26.05 2.66 1.74
CA ALA A 43 25.51 3.99 1.43
C ALA A 43 24.39 4.00 0.38
N TRP A 44 24.43 3.11 -0.62
CA TRP A 44 23.42 3.01 -1.67
C TRP A 44 22.04 2.55 -1.18
N MET A 45 21.92 2.04 0.06
CA MET A 45 20.66 1.64 0.68
C MET A 45 19.92 2.77 1.41
N TYR A 46 20.49 3.99 1.40
CA TYR A 46 19.92 5.17 2.02
C TYR A 46 19.82 6.32 1.01
N HIS A 47 19.13 7.40 1.38
CA HIS A 47 19.16 8.64 0.61
C HIS A 47 20.59 9.16 0.50
N ALA A 48 21.01 9.58 -0.69
CA ALA A 48 22.37 10.11 -0.94
C ALA A 48 22.70 11.29 -0.01
N GLN A 49 21.70 12.11 0.32
CA GLN A 49 21.81 13.26 1.21
C GLN A 49 21.90 12.87 2.69
N LEU A 50 21.68 11.61 3.06
CA LEU A 50 21.77 11.09 4.43
C LEU A 50 22.75 9.91 4.48
N PRO A 51 24.01 10.09 4.07
CA PRO A 51 24.96 8.99 3.96
C PRO A 51 25.34 8.44 5.34
N PRO A 52 25.66 7.14 5.45
CA PRO A 52 26.28 6.59 6.65
C PRO A 52 27.68 7.18 6.87
N PRO A 53 28.22 7.16 8.10
CA PRO A 53 27.63 6.61 9.32
C PRO A 53 26.79 7.63 10.12
N SER A 54 26.96 8.92 9.84
CA SER A 54 26.30 9.99 10.61
C SER A 54 24.82 10.13 10.27
N HIS A 55 24.41 9.80 9.04
CA HIS A 55 23.05 10.04 8.52
C HIS A 55 22.58 11.48 8.75
N THR A 56 23.52 12.43 8.68
CA THR A 56 23.25 13.85 8.77
C THR A 56 22.93 14.38 7.38
N PHE A 57 21.88 15.19 7.27
CA PHE A 57 21.47 15.75 5.99
C PHE A 57 22.59 16.63 5.41
N ASN A 58 23.03 16.33 4.19
CA ASN A 58 24.02 17.11 3.46
C ASN A 58 23.45 17.52 2.08
N PRO A 59 23.07 18.80 1.90
CA PRO A 59 22.50 19.28 0.65
C PRO A 59 23.52 19.34 -0.51
N ASN A 60 24.83 19.33 -0.20
CA ASN A 60 25.90 19.42 -1.20
C ASN A 60 26.24 18.07 -1.86
N LEU A 61 25.53 16.99 -1.50
CA LEU A 61 25.64 15.68 -2.13
C LEU A 61 24.42 15.44 -3.03
N PRO A 62 24.44 15.95 -4.28
CA PRO A 62 23.37 15.68 -5.22
C PRO A 62 23.38 14.19 -5.57
N GLY A 63 22.21 13.56 -5.48
CA GLY A 63 22.08 12.15 -5.84
C GLY A 63 20.66 11.66 -5.63
N LEU A 64 20.22 10.79 -6.54
CA LEU A 64 19.04 9.96 -6.37
C LEU A 64 19.49 8.52 -6.15
N THR A 65 18.80 7.86 -5.24
CA THR A 65 19.00 6.46 -4.91
C THR A 65 17.69 5.71 -5.15
N TRP A 66 17.72 4.38 -5.10
CA TRP A 66 16.51 3.60 -5.34
C TRP A 66 15.41 3.89 -4.30
N VAL A 67 15.77 4.29 -3.07
CA VAL A 67 14.79 4.62 -2.02
C VAL A 67 13.94 5.84 -2.40
N ASP A 68 14.50 6.77 -3.19
CA ASP A 68 13.80 7.95 -3.70
C ASP A 68 12.74 7.59 -4.75
N LEU A 69 12.93 6.47 -5.46
CA LEU A 69 12.00 6.00 -6.50
C LEU A 69 10.81 5.23 -5.93
N VAL A 70 10.92 4.70 -4.71
CA VAL A 70 9.88 3.87 -4.08
C VAL A 70 8.54 4.60 -3.99
N PHE A 71 8.55 5.84 -3.52
CA PHE A 71 7.33 6.63 -3.34
C PHE A 71 6.67 7.02 -4.69
N PRO A 72 7.40 7.55 -5.70
CA PRO A 72 6.87 7.75 -7.04
C PRO A 72 6.29 6.49 -7.69
N LEU A 73 6.96 5.33 -7.57
CA LEU A 73 6.45 4.06 -8.09
C LEU A 73 5.13 3.66 -7.43
N PHE A 74 5.03 3.85 -6.12
CA PHE A 74 3.79 3.61 -5.39
C PHE A 74 2.66 4.53 -5.87
N LEU A 75 2.90 5.85 -5.96
CA LEU A 75 1.92 6.82 -6.44
C LEU A 75 1.47 6.53 -7.88
N PHE A 76 2.40 6.20 -8.77
CA PHE A 76 2.08 5.79 -10.14
C PHE A 76 1.17 4.56 -10.15
N SER A 77 1.53 3.53 -9.37
CA SER A 77 0.75 2.28 -9.31
C SER A 77 -0.68 2.53 -8.80
N MET A 78 -0.84 3.37 -7.79
CA MET A 78 -2.15 3.74 -7.23
C MET A 78 -2.94 4.63 -8.20
N GLY A 79 -2.28 5.61 -8.83
CA GLY A 79 -2.88 6.51 -9.82
C GLY A 79 -3.44 5.76 -11.03
N ALA A 80 -2.75 4.72 -11.51
CA ALA A 80 -3.26 3.86 -12.58
C ALA A 80 -4.35 2.88 -12.08
N ALA A 81 -4.23 2.36 -10.85
CA ALA A 81 -5.17 1.36 -10.34
C ALA A 81 -6.58 1.90 -10.09
N ILE A 82 -6.70 3.16 -9.67
CA ILE A 82 -7.99 3.81 -9.35
C ILE A 82 -8.94 3.87 -10.56
N PRO A 83 -8.57 4.48 -11.72
CA PRO A 83 -9.46 4.56 -12.88
C PRO A 83 -9.76 3.17 -13.47
N LEU A 84 -8.79 2.25 -13.48
CA LEU A 84 -9.02 0.87 -13.93
C LEU A 84 -10.04 0.14 -13.06
N ALA A 85 -9.94 0.26 -11.74
CA ALA A 85 -10.90 -0.33 -10.80
C ALA A 85 -12.29 0.30 -10.92
N LEU A 86 -12.38 1.62 -11.12
CA LEU A 86 -13.64 2.34 -11.30
C LEU A 86 -14.31 1.94 -12.62
N SER A 87 -13.57 1.97 -13.74
CA SER A 87 -14.06 1.56 -15.06
C SER A 87 -14.60 0.12 -15.03
N ARG A 88 -13.93 -0.80 -14.34
CA ARG A 88 -14.43 -2.17 -14.17
C ARG A 88 -15.79 -2.23 -13.45
N ARG A 89 -16.00 -1.45 -12.39
CA ARG A 89 -17.29 -1.41 -11.67
C ARG A 89 -18.41 -0.81 -12.51
N LEU A 90 -18.11 0.26 -13.25
CA LEU A 90 -19.05 0.87 -14.19
C LEU A 90 -19.42 -0.12 -15.30
N ASN A 91 -18.44 -0.83 -15.86
CA ASN A 91 -18.66 -1.88 -16.85
C ASN A 91 -19.46 -3.07 -16.32
N GLN A 92 -19.44 -3.31 -15.02
CA GLN A 92 -20.28 -4.32 -14.36
C GLN A 92 -21.71 -3.83 -14.06
N GLY A 93 -22.08 -2.62 -14.48
CA GLY A 93 -23.41 -2.05 -14.27
C GLY A 93 -23.68 -1.62 -12.83
N TRP A 94 -22.64 -1.36 -12.03
CA TRP A 94 -22.84 -0.86 -10.66
C TRP A 94 -23.40 0.56 -10.69
N SER A 95 -24.44 0.80 -9.89
CA SER A 95 -24.97 2.16 -9.71
C SER A 95 -23.95 3.06 -8.99
N THR A 96 -23.98 4.37 -9.29
CA THR A 96 -23.07 5.37 -8.69
C THR A 96 -23.13 5.35 -7.17
N LYS A 97 -24.33 5.24 -6.59
CA LYS A 97 -24.54 5.13 -5.13
C LYS A 97 -23.80 3.92 -4.55
N LYS A 98 -23.88 2.76 -5.20
CA LYS A 98 -23.19 1.53 -4.78
C LYS A 98 -21.66 1.68 -4.86
N ILE A 99 -21.15 2.37 -5.89
CA ILE A 99 -19.72 2.65 -6.04
C ILE A 99 -19.23 3.55 -4.90
N ILE A 100 -19.91 4.68 -4.65
CA ILE A 100 -19.55 5.63 -3.58
C ILE A 100 -19.57 4.92 -2.22
N LEU A 101 -20.64 4.20 -1.90
CA LEU A 101 -20.75 3.47 -0.64
C LEU A 101 -19.62 2.43 -0.49
N SER A 102 -19.24 1.76 -1.59
CA SER A 102 -18.11 0.82 -1.57
C SER A 102 -16.77 1.51 -1.31
N ILE A 103 -16.54 2.70 -1.88
CA ILE A 103 -15.32 3.50 -1.64
C ILE A 103 -15.29 3.97 -0.19
N LEU A 104 -16.38 4.57 0.31
CA LEU A 104 -16.48 5.03 1.70
C LEU A 104 -16.30 3.88 2.69
N LYS A 105 -16.95 2.74 2.46
CA LYS A 105 -16.78 1.54 3.29
C LYS A 105 -15.31 1.09 3.31
N ARG A 106 -14.64 1.02 2.16
CA ARG A 106 -13.22 0.64 2.11
C ARG A 106 -12.33 1.66 2.83
N GLY A 107 -12.57 2.96 2.62
CA GLY A 107 -11.85 4.03 3.31
C GLY A 107 -12.04 3.97 4.82
N PHE A 108 -13.27 3.78 5.28
CA PHE A 108 -13.60 3.60 6.70
C PHE A 108 -12.89 2.38 7.29
N LEU A 109 -12.97 1.20 6.65
CA LEU A 109 -12.26 0.01 7.13
C LEU A 109 -10.75 0.22 7.22
N LEU A 110 -10.13 0.83 6.20
CA LEU A 110 -8.69 1.12 6.21
C LEU A 110 -8.31 2.16 7.27
N GLY A 111 -9.13 3.19 7.46
CA GLY A 111 -8.94 4.22 8.49
C GLY A 111 -9.06 3.64 9.89
N SER A 112 -10.11 2.87 10.17
CA SER A 112 -10.27 2.14 11.43
C SER A 112 -9.09 1.21 11.66
N PHE A 113 -8.71 0.40 10.66
CA PHE A 113 -7.54 -0.48 10.76
C PHE A 113 -6.27 0.29 11.15
N ALA A 114 -5.98 1.43 10.50
CA ALA A 114 -4.81 2.24 10.82
C ALA A 114 -4.83 2.77 12.26
N ILE A 115 -5.98 3.27 12.73
CA ILE A 115 -6.15 3.78 14.10
C ILE A 115 -5.95 2.65 15.12
N PHE A 116 -6.64 1.52 14.95
CA PHE A 116 -6.50 0.38 15.86
C PHE A 116 -5.08 -0.16 15.86
N LEU A 117 -4.48 -0.32 14.67
CA LEU A 117 -3.11 -0.79 14.52
C LEU A 117 -2.12 0.10 15.28
N GLN A 118 -2.30 1.41 15.25
CA GLN A 118 -1.47 2.35 16.01
C GLN A 118 -1.61 2.14 17.54
N HIS A 119 -2.82 1.92 18.04
CA HIS A 119 -3.07 1.74 19.48
C HIS A 119 -2.58 0.39 20.00
N ILE A 120 -2.54 -0.65 19.17
CA ILE A 120 -2.04 -1.97 19.57
C ILE A 120 -0.51 -2.13 19.40
N ARG A 121 0.20 -1.07 18.97
CA ARG A 121 1.67 -1.13 18.87
C ARG A 121 2.27 -1.38 20.26
N PRO A 122 3.28 -2.27 20.39
CA PRO A 122 3.81 -2.63 21.70
C PRO A 122 4.26 -1.45 22.56
N PHE A 123 4.97 -0.50 21.95
CA PHE A 123 5.46 0.72 22.61
C PHE A 123 4.38 1.75 22.93
N THR A 124 3.18 1.61 22.36
CA THR A 124 2.00 2.44 22.69
C THR A 124 1.23 1.84 23.85
N ILE A 125 1.18 0.51 23.96
CA ILE A 125 0.54 -0.20 25.07
C ILE A 125 1.37 -0.07 26.35
N HIS A 126 2.69 -0.26 26.26
CA HIS A 126 3.58 -0.21 27.41
C HIS A 126 4.93 0.41 27.03
N GLN A 127 5.46 1.31 27.87
CA GLN A 127 6.73 2.00 27.60
C GLN A 127 7.92 1.04 27.48
N SER A 128 7.89 -0.07 28.23
CA SER A 128 8.86 -1.18 28.15
C SER A 128 8.14 -2.48 27.74
N PRO A 129 8.02 -2.78 26.43
CA PRO A 129 7.24 -3.90 25.96
C PRO A 129 7.78 -5.25 26.47
N ASN A 130 6.92 -6.05 27.09
CA ASN A 130 7.26 -7.40 27.51
C ASN A 130 6.82 -8.42 26.43
N PRO A 131 7.24 -9.70 26.50
CA PRO A 131 6.84 -10.71 25.52
C PRO A 131 5.32 -10.88 25.37
N GLN A 132 4.54 -10.61 26.42
CA GLN A 132 3.08 -10.68 26.37
C GLN A 132 2.50 -9.52 25.55
N THR A 133 3.03 -8.30 25.68
CA THR A 133 2.66 -7.14 24.86
C THR A 133 2.89 -7.41 23.37
N TRP A 134 3.99 -8.06 23.01
CA TRP A 134 4.27 -8.45 21.63
C TRP A 134 3.28 -9.49 21.10
N ARG A 135 2.94 -10.51 21.90
CA ARG A 135 1.92 -11.50 21.52
C ARG A 135 0.55 -10.84 21.34
N LEU A 136 0.18 -9.93 22.24
CA LEU A 136 -1.07 -9.18 22.14
C LEU A 136 -1.13 -8.33 20.86
N ALA A 137 -0.04 -7.63 20.54
CA ALA A 137 0.06 -6.84 19.32
C ALA A 137 -0.05 -7.71 18.05
N MET A 138 0.61 -8.87 18.02
CA MET A 138 0.52 -9.82 16.91
C MET A 138 -0.88 -10.42 16.76
N LEU A 139 -1.50 -10.82 17.88
CA LEU A 139 -2.86 -11.35 17.89
C LEU A 139 -3.86 -10.28 17.44
N GLY A 140 -3.73 -9.05 17.94
CA GLY A 140 -4.53 -7.91 17.51
C GLY A 140 -4.37 -7.63 16.02
N PHE A 141 -3.14 -7.69 15.49
CA PHE A 141 -2.89 -7.55 14.05
C PHE A 141 -3.61 -8.64 13.23
N VAL A 142 -3.53 -9.91 13.64
CA VAL A 142 -4.21 -11.02 12.94
C VAL A 142 -5.72 -10.84 12.96
N ILE A 143 -6.31 -10.50 14.10
CA ILE A 143 -7.76 -10.25 14.23
C ILE A 143 -8.19 -9.10 13.31
N LEU A 144 -7.45 -7.98 13.34
CA LEU A 144 -7.73 -6.84 12.48
C LEU A 144 -7.56 -7.17 10.99
N PHE A 145 -6.59 -8.03 10.65
CA PHE A 145 -6.38 -8.49 9.28
C PHE A 145 -7.57 -9.30 8.75
N LEU A 146 -8.20 -10.14 9.59
CA LEU A 146 -9.38 -10.93 9.23
C LEU A 146 -10.56 -10.04 8.78
N MET A 147 -10.63 -8.77 9.21
CA MET A 147 -11.63 -7.81 8.71
C MET A 147 -11.59 -7.62 7.18
N PHE A 148 -10.43 -7.86 6.55
CA PHE A 148 -10.22 -7.72 5.11
C PHE A 148 -10.24 -9.03 4.35
N VAL A 149 -10.27 -10.16 5.04
CA VAL A 149 -10.47 -11.47 4.44
C VAL A 149 -11.95 -11.58 4.09
N ARG A 150 -12.25 -11.58 2.79
CA ARG A 150 -13.58 -11.83 2.22
C ARG A 150 -13.45 -12.84 1.09
#